data_AF-A0A2N3X0T0-F1
#
_entry.id   AF-A0A2N3X0T0-F1
#
_cell.length_a   1.000
_cell.length_b   1.000
_cell.length_c   1.000
_cell.angle_alpha   90.00
_cell.angle_beta   90.00
_cell.angle_gamma   90.00
#
_symmetry.space_group_name_H-M   'P 1'
#
loop_
_entity.id
_entity.type
_entity.pdbx_description
1 polymer ?
#
loop_
_entity_poly.entity_id
_entity_poly.type
_entity_poly.pdbx_seq_one_letter_code
_entity_poly.pdbx_strand_id
1 'polypeptide(L)'
;MSSLLRLATAGSVDDGKSTLVGRLLYDTKSVLADQLDAVTRASVDKGLSTPDLSLLVDGLRSEREQGITIDVAYRYFATPKRSFVLADTPGHVQYTRNTVTGASTAQLAVLLVDARNGVVEQTRRHAAVLALLGVPQLVLAVNKIDLVDYDENTFGVIAKEFTAHAESLGYDSASVVAIPVSALVGDNVATRSEKTPWYDGPSLLEHLENVPVAPDPHDSALRFPVQYVIRPRTPEYPDYRGYAGQIAAGTVRRGDEIVVQPQGIRSRVERIDTADGPLEEAGAGTSVTLLLADDIDISRGDLIAAADASPEVTDEITGTLCWLSSKPLKTGARVLIKHGARTVQGLATELHARFDEQTLSSVDSPKSLELNDIGSVSLQLAEPLPVDDYGVSPRTGAFLVIDPKDGDTLAAGLVGERFS
;
A
#
# COMPACT_ATOMS: atom_id res chain seq x y z
N MET A 1 -20.64 -9.85 3.26
CA MET A 1 -19.78 -9.29 2.20
C MET A 1 -18.40 -9.92 2.35
N SER A 2 -17.84 -10.47 1.27
CA SER A 2 -16.46 -11.00 1.28
C SER A 2 -15.50 -9.82 1.53
N SER A 3 -14.63 -9.92 2.55
CA SER A 3 -13.65 -8.87 2.81
C SER A 3 -12.58 -8.85 1.72
N LEU A 4 -12.03 -7.67 1.41
CA LEU A 4 -10.94 -7.52 0.45
C LEU A 4 -9.60 -7.47 1.20
N LEU A 5 -8.59 -8.20 0.72
CA LEU A 5 -7.19 -8.04 1.13
C LEU A 5 -6.36 -7.52 -0.05
N ARG A 6 -5.66 -6.42 0.16
CA ARG A 6 -4.62 -5.95 -0.77
C ARG A 6 -3.26 -6.41 -0.25
N LEU A 7 -2.52 -7.18 -1.03
CA LEU A 7 -1.18 -7.64 -0.67
C LEU A 7 -0.15 -7.34 -1.75
N ALA A 8 1.10 -7.19 -1.34
CA ALA A 8 2.26 -7.08 -2.24
C ALA A 8 3.21 -8.26 -2.05
N THR A 9 3.89 -8.70 -3.09
CA THR A 9 4.96 -9.71 -3.00
C THR A 9 6.31 -9.08 -3.30
N ALA A 10 7.31 -9.34 -2.44
CA ALA A 10 8.68 -8.88 -2.58
C ALA A 10 9.66 -10.03 -2.31
N GLY A 11 10.88 -9.95 -2.84
CA GLY A 11 11.88 -11.02 -2.72
C GLY A 11 12.97 -10.88 -3.76
N SER A 12 14.06 -11.63 -3.61
CA SER A 12 15.10 -11.70 -4.64
C SER A 12 14.58 -12.35 -5.93
N VAL A 13 15.30 -12.13 -7.04
CA VAL A 13 14.96 -12.69 -8.36
C VAL A 13 14.86 -14.21 -8.30
N ASP A 14 15.74 -14.85 -7.52
CA ASP A 14 15.84 -16.31 -7.44
C ASP A 14 15.01 -16.93 -6.31
N ASP A 15 14.31 -16.14 -5.49
CA ASP A 15 13.55 -16.67 -4.34
C ASP A 15 12.23 -17.35 -4.74
N GLY A 16 11.86 -17.34 -6.04
CA GLY A 16 10.71 -18.06 -6.57
C GLY A 16 9.36 -17.34 -6.39
N LYS A 17 9.36 -16.00 -6.41
CA LYS A 17 8.18 -15.15 -6.26
C LYS A 17 7.11 -15.43 -7.31
N SER A 18 7.45 -15.37 -8.60
CA SER A 18 6.50 -15.66 -9.69
C SER A 18 5.95 -17.09 -9.60
N THR A 19 6.79 -18.06 -9.21
CA THR A 19 6.36 -19.44 -8.97
C THR A 19 5.35 -19.53 -7.84
N LEU A 20 5.58 -18.85 -6.71
CA LEU A 20 4.66 -18.85 -5.57
C LEU A 20 3.32 -18.21 -5.94
N VAL A 21 3.34 -17.06 -6.61
CA VAL A 21 2.12 -16.38 -7.08
C VAL A 21 1.35 -17.28 -8.05
N GLY A 22 2.04 -17.87 -9.03
CA GLY A 22 1.44 -18.81 -9.99
C GLY A 22 0.82 -20.02 -9.29
N ARG A 23 1.51 -20.56 -8.28
CA ARG A 23 1.02 -21.66 -7.45
C ARG A 23 -0.25 -21.30 -6.69
N LEU A 24 -0.28 -20.12 -6.08
CA LEU A 24 -1.43 -19.61 -5.34
C LEU A 24 -2.66 -19.45 -6.24
N LEU A 25 -2.47 -18.93 -7.46
CA LEU A 25 -3.53 -18.81 -8.46
C LEU A 25 -4.02 -20.18 -8.94
N TYR A 26 -3.11 -21.13 -9.15
CA TYR A 26 -3.43 -22.50 -9.54
C TYR A 26 -4.24 -23.23 -8.46
N ASP A 27 -3.75 -23.25 -7.22
CA ASP A 27 -4.37 -24.00 -6.12
C ASP A 27 -5.72 -23.41 -5.70
N THR A 28 -5.91 -22.09 -5.87
CA THR A 28 -7.22 -21.43 -5.65
C THR A 28 -8.20 -21.61 -6.80
N LYS A 29 -7.81 -22.30 -7.88
CA LYS A 29 -8.62 -22.50 -9.11
C LYS A 29 -9.04 -21.17 -9.75
N SER A 30 -8.22 -20.14 -9.59
CA SER A 30 -8.46 -18.80 -10.14
C SER A 30 -7.99 -18.68 -11.60
N VAL A 31 -7.31 -19.72 -12.12
CA VAL A 31 -6.81 -19.79 -13.49
C VAL A 31 -7.79 -20.57 -14.36
N LEU A 32 -8.13 -20.03 -15.54
CA LEU A 32 -8.97 -20.71 -16.52
C LEU A 32 -8.24 -21.91 -17.15
N ALA A 33 -8.99 -22.95 -17.50
CA ALA A 33 -8.43 -24.21 -17.99
C ALA A 33 -7.58 -24.05 -19.26
N ASP A 34 -7.97 -23.15 -20.15
CA ASP A 34 -7.25 -22.84 -21.39
C ASP A 34 -5.88 -22.18 -21.15
N GLN A 35 -5.77 -21.34 -20.12
CA GLN A 35 -4.48 -20.76 -19.69
C GLN A 35 -3.56 -21.83 -19.10
N LEU A 36 -4.10 -22.76 -18.33
CA LEU A 36 -3.35 -23.90 -17.80
C LEU A 36 -2.84 -24.82 -18.91
N ASP A 37 -3.67 -25.08 -19.94
CA ASP A 37 -3.27 -25.86 -21.10
C ASP A 37 -2.18 -25.15 -21.93
N ALA A 38 -2.21 -23.81 -22.01
CA ALA A 38 -1.16 -23.04 -22.65
C ALA A 38 0.17 -23.11 -21.88
N VAL A 39 0.14 -22.98 -20.57
CA VAL A 39 1.32 -23.11 -19.69
C VAL A 39 1.90 -24.51 -19.75
N THR A 40 1.05 -25.53 -19.71
CA THR A 40 1.49 -26.93 -19.77
C THR A 40 2.19 -27.22 -21.10
N ARG A 41 1.64 -26.77 -22.22
CA ARG A 41 2.29 -26.90 -23.55
C ARG A 41 3.64 -26.18 -23.59
N ALA A 42 3.70 -24.93 -23.15
CA ALA A 42 4.94 -24.16 -23.14
C ALA A 42 6.02 -24.78 -22.22
N SER A 43 5.61 -25.42 -21.13
CA SER A 43 6.52 -26.12 -20.21
C SER A 43 7.10 -27.37 -20.85
N VAL A 44 6.27 -28.15 -21.56
CA VAL A 44 6.70 -29.33 -22.33
C VAL A 44 7.65 -28.92 -23.45
N ASP A 45 7.39 -27.81 -24.16
CA ASP A 45 8.28 -27.28 -25.20
C ASP A 45 9.65 -26.86 -24.65
N LYS A 46 9.72 -26.48 -23.36
CA LYS A 46 10.97 -26.21 -22.63
C LYS A 46 11.61 -27.47 -22.01
N GLY A 47 11.01 -28.65 -22.19
CA GLY A 47 11.51 -29.91 -21.67
C GLY A 47 11.21 -30.17 -20.19
N LEU A 48 10.27 -29.44 -19.59
CA LEU A 48 9.87 -29.63 -18.19
C LEU A 48 8.77 -30.70 -18.09
N SER A 49 8.88 -31.59 -17.10
CA SER A 49 7.90 -32.65 -16.83
C SER A 49 6.69 -32.18 -16.02
N THR A 50 6.78 -31.00 -15.41
CA THR A 50 5.71 -30.37 -14.63
C THR A 50 5.41 -28.97 -15.17
N PRO A 51 4.17 -28.47 -15.06
CA PRO A 51 3.83 -27.13 -15.50
C PRO A 51 4.63 -26.08 -14.73
N ASP A 52 5.31 -25.21 -15.46
CA ASP A 52 6.00 -24.04 -14.92
C ASP A 52 4.99 -22.93 -14.63
N LEU A 53 4.50 -22.89 -13.39
CA LEU A 53 3.46 -21.96 -12.97
C LEU A 53 3.91 -20.49 -12.98
N SER A 54 5.21 -20.20 -13.05
CA SER A 54 5.70 -18.83 -13.21
C SER A 54 5.17 -18.19 -14.51
N LEU A 55 4.94 -19.00 -15.54
CA LEU A 55 4.41 -18.56 -16.85
C LEU A 55 2.99 -17.98 -16.78
N LEU A 56 2.25 -18.22 -15.69
CA LEU A 56 0.94 -17.59 -15.45
C LEU A 56 1.06 -16.09 -15.10
N VAL A 57 2.20 -15.71 -14.53
CA VAL A 57 2.41 -14.39 -13.91
C VAL A 57 3.16 -13.45 -14.85
N ASP A 58 4.10 -13.97 -15.65
CA ASP A 58 4.94 -13.18 -16.54
C ASP A 58 4.16 -12.70 -17.78
N GLY A 59 3.66 -11.46 -17.71
CA GLY A 59 2.77 -10.88 -18.72
C GLY A 59 3.48 -10.23 -19.91
N LEU A 60 4.70 -9.71 -19.73
CA LEU A 60 5.41 -8.95 -20.77
C LEU A 60 6.50 -9.78 -21.46
N ARG A 61 6.60 -9.65 -22.79
CA ARG A 61 7.58 -10.37 -23.61
C ARG A 61 9.04 -10.04 -23.21
N SER A 62 9.29 -8.82 -22.74
CA SER A 62 10.59 -8.37 -22.22
C SER A 62 10.95 -8.96 -20.85
N GLU A 63 9.97 -9.17 -19.96
CA GLU A 63 10.17 -9.86 -18.67
C GLU A 63 10.57 -11.32 -18.92
N ARG A 64 9.92 -11.97 -19.90
CA ARG A 64 10.19 -13.37 -20.29
C ARG A 64 11.58 -13.58 -20.91
N GLU A 65 12.14 -12.56 -21.56
CA GLU A 65 13.48 -12.63 -22.16
C GLU A 65 14.60 -12.44 -21.13
N GLN A 66 14.31 -11.75 -20.02
CA GLN A 66 15.30 -11.43 -18.98
C GLN A 66 15.11 -12.23 -17.67
N GLY A 67 13.97 -12.91 -17.49
CA GLY A 67 13.69 -13.69 -16.29
C GLY A 67 13.46 -12.83 -15.03
N ILE A 68 13.06 -11.57 -15.20
CA ILE A 68 12.80 -10.62 -14.09
C ILE A 68 11.43 -9.96 -14.27
N THR A 69 10.73 -9.70 -13.15
CA THR A 69 9.56 -8.80 -13.12
C THR A 69 10.07 -7.37 -13.32
N ILE A 70 9.43 -6.59 -14.20
CA ILE A 70 9.83 -5.22 -14.52
C ILE A 70 8.76 -4.24 -14.04
N ASP A 71 7.47 -4.52 -14.25
CA ASP A 71 6.36 -3.64 -13.85
C ASP A 71 5.48 -4.29 -12.76
N VAL A 72 4.69 -3.49 -12.04
CA VAL A 72 3.77 -4.04 -11.04
C VAL A 72 2.62 -4.74 -11.74
N ALA A 73 2.55 -6.06 -11.64
CA ALA A 73 1.42 -6.83 -12.15
C ALA A 73 0.35 -6.99 -11.07
N TYR A 74 -0.85 -6.46 -11.32
CA TYR A 74 -2.00 -6.68 -10.45
C TYR A 74 -2.74 -7.96 -10.84
N ARG A 75 -2.92 -8.86 -9.88
CA ARG A 75 -3.67 -10.10 -10.02
C ARG A 75 -4.84 -10.12 -9.03
N TYR A 76 -5.96 -10.64 -9.47
CA TYR A 76 -7.18 -10.73 -8.69
C TYR A 76 -7.54 -12.21 -8.53
N PHE A 77 -7.79 -12.62 -7.29
CA PHE A 77 -8.28 -13.96 -7.00
C PHE A 77 -9.21 -13.92 -5.81
N ALA A 78 -9.98 -14.99 -5.61
CA ALA A 78 -10.92 -15.07 -4.50
C ALA A 78 -11.04 -16.51 -3.99
N THR A 79 -11.33 -16.63 -2.71
CA THR A 79 -11.81 -17.88 -2.10
C THR A 79 -13.26 -17.68 -1.65
N PRO A 80 -13.95 -18.74 -1.19
CA PRO A 80 -15.28 -18.58 -0.60
C PRO A 80 -15.33 -17.63 0.61
N LYS A 81 -14.19 -17.39 1.27
CA LYS A 81 -14.11 -16.52 2.45
C LYS A 81 -13.74 -15.07 2.11
N ARG A 82 -12.91 -14.85 1.09
CA ARG A 82 -12.21 -13.59 0.92
C ARG A 82 -11.81 -13.29 -0.53
N SER A 83 -11.79 -12.01 -0.91
CA SER A 83 -11.28 -11.53 -2.19
C SER A 83 -9.90 -10.92 -2.02
N PHE A 84 -9.03 -11.06 -3.02
CA PHE A 84 -7.62 -10.66 -2.96
C PHE A 84 -7.23 -9.82 -4.17
N VAL A 85 -6.40 -8.80 -3.90
CA VAL A 85 -5.66 -8.02 -4.90
C VAL A 85 -4.19 -8.19 -4.60
N LEU A 86 -3.45 -8.83 -5.50
CA LEU A 86 -2.03 -9.09 -5.37
C LEU A 86 -1.26 -8.17 -6.33
N ALA A 87 -0.38 -7.35 -5.77
CA ALA A 87 0.59 -6.55 -6.50
C ALA A 87 1.93 -7.30 -6.53
N ASP A 88 2.31 -7.83 -7.69
CA ASP A 88 3.61 -8.46 -7.86
C ASP A 88 4.68 -7.39 -8.08
N THR A 89 5.45 -7.08 -7.02
CA THR A 89 6.46 -6.02 -7.09
C THR A 89 7.81 -6.57 -7.55
N PRO A 90 8.50 -5.90 -8.49
CA PRO A 90 9.78 -6.39 -9.01
C PRO A 90 10.85 -6.47 -7.91
N GLY A 91 11.64 -7.55 -7.92
CA GLY A 91 12.63 -7.80 -6.88
C GLY A 91 13.89 -6.96 -7.00
N HIS A 92 14.20 -6.39 -8.16
CA HIS A 92 15.49 -5.75 -8.41
C HIS A 92 15.54 -4.30 -7.92
N VAL A 93 16.70 -3.91 -7.38
CA VAL A 93 16.99 -2.60 -6.76
C VAL A 93 16.62 -1.39 -7.62
N GLN A 94 16.77 -1.51 -8.94
CA GLN A 94 16.43 -0.44 -9.88
C GLN A 94 14.93 -0.11 -9.95
N TYR A 95 14.07 -0.89 -9.28
CA TYR A 95 12.62 -0.78 -9.36
C TYR A 95 11.95 -0.43 -8.01
N THR A 96 12.64 0.23 -7.09
CA THR A 96 12.06 0.75 -5.85
C THR A 96 10.78 1.56 -6.10
N ARG A 97 10.72 2.37 -7.18
CA ARG A 97 9.49 3.03 -7.67
C ARG A 97 8.28 2.09 -7.79
N ASN A 98 8.49 0.89 -8.30
CA ASN A 98 7.43 -0.09 -8.55
C ASN A 98 7.03 -0.77 -7.24
N THR A 99 7.99 -1.06 -6.36
CA THR A 99 7.69 -1.50 -4.99
C THR A 99 6.88 -0.46 -4.23
N VAL A 100 7.24 0.83 -4.31
CA VAL A 100 6.47 1.94 -3.71
C VAL A 100 5.05 1.98 -4.26
N THR A 101 4.90 1.87 -5.58
CA THR A 101 3.58 1.90 -6.23
C THR A 101 2.71 0.72 -5.79
N GLY A 102 3.25 -0.51 -5.79
CA GLY A 102 2.50 -1.72 -5.43
C GLY A 102 2.26 -1.88 -3.93
N ALA A 103 3.20 -1.46 -3.09
CA ALA A 103 3.15 -1.66 -1.64
C ALA A 103 2.46 -0.52 -0.88
N SER A 104 2.38 0.70 -1.42
CA SER A 104 1.74 1.85 -0.74
C SER A 104 0.26 1.66 -0.39
N THR A 105 -0.42 0.70 -1.02
CA THR A 105 -1.82 0.35 -0.72
C THR A 105 -1.97 -1.05 -0.12
N ALA A 106 -0.85 -1.74 0.10
CA ALA A 106 -0.83 -3.09 0.62
C ALA A 106 -1.13 -3.08 2.12
N GLN A 107 -2.01 -3.98 2.54
CA GLN A 107 -2.34 -4.22 3.94
C GLN A 107 -1.44 -5.33 4.52
N LEU A 108 -0.81 -6.11 3.64
CA LEU A 108 0.13 -7.17 3.97
C LEU A 108 1.17 -7.28 2.86
N ALA A 109 2.42 -7.58 3.20
CA ALA A 109 3.44 -7.96 2.23
C ALA A 109 3.99 -9.36 2.48
N VAL A 110 4.14 -10.14 1.42
CA VAL A 110 4.78 -11.47 1.46
C VAL A 110 6.21 -11.30 0.95
N LEU A 111 7.19 -11.44 1.85
CA LEU A 111 8.61 -11.51 1.51
C LEU A 111 9.02 -12.96 1.33
N LEU A 112 9.56 -13.30 0.16
CA LEU A 112 10.12 -14.61 -0.10
C LEU A 112 11.62 -14.64 0.21
N VAL A 113 12.07 -15.78 0.74
CA VAL A 113 13.49 -16.09 0.99
C VAL A 113 13.75 -17.54 0.59
N ASP A 114 14.80 -17.79 -0.18
CA ASP A 114 15.32 -19.14 -0.40
C ASP A 114 15.92 -19.73 0.90
N ALA A 115 15.36 -20.86 1.36
CA ALA A 115 15.80 -21.53 2.58
C ALA A 115 17.29 -21.91 2.58
N ARG A 116 17.91 -22.08 1.41
CA ARG A 116 19.35 -22.39 1.28
C ARG A 116 20.25 -21.19 1.56
N ASN A 117 19.75 -19.99 1.29
CA ASN A 117 20.50 -18.75 1.40
C ASN A 117 20.21 -18.03 2.73
N GLY A 118 19.02 -18.23 3.29
CA GLY A 118 18.57 -17.50 4.47
C GLY A 118 18.34 -16.02 4.19
N VAL A 119 18.34 -15.19 5.25
CA VAL A 119 18.03 -13.77 5.12
C VAL A 119 19.19 -13.03 4.46
N VAL A 120 19.01 -12.65 3.20
CA VAL A 120 20.01 -11.87 2.44
C VAL A 120 19.78 -10.36 2.58
N GLU A 121 20.78 -9.56 2.19
CA GLU A 121 20.72 -8.09 2.22
C GLU A 121 19.48 -7.54 1.49
N GLN A 122 19.13 -8.13 0.35
CA GLN A 122 17.96 -7.74 -0.43
C GLN A 122 16.64 -7.96 0.32
N THR A 123 16.52 -9.04 1.09
CA THR A 123 15.35 -9.28 1.95
C THR A 123 15.23 -8.21 3.02
N ARG A 124 16.35 -7.86 3.66
CA ARG A 124 16.41 -6.80 4.69
C ARG A 124 16.02 -5.45 4.13
N ARG A 125 16.48 -5.15 2.90
CA ARG A 125 16.14 -3.93 2.16
C ARG A 125 14.65 -3.86 1.84
N HIS A 126 14.05 -4.93 1.32
CA HIS A 126 12.61 -4.97 1.07
C HIS A 126 11.81 -4.75 2.35
N ALA A 127 12.19 -5.41 3.45
CA ALA A 127 11.51 -5.21 4.74
C ALA A 127 11.60 -3.75 5.22
N ALA A 128 12.77 -3.11 5.07
CA ALA A 128 12.94 -1.69 5.42
C ALA A 128 12.04 -0.79 4.56
N VAL A 129 12.02 -0.97 3.23
CA VAL A 129 11.15 -0.20 2.34
C VAL A 129 9.67 -0.39 2.68
N LEU A 130 9.24 -1.62 3.00
CA LEU A 130 7.86 -1.90 3.40
C LEU A 130 7.50 -1.21 4.73
N ALA A 131 8.42 -1.19 5.70
CA ALA A 131 8.24 -0.46 6.97
C ALA A 131 8.03 1.04 6.72
N LEU A 132 8.86 1.63 5.85
CA LEU A 132 8.78 3.05 5.49
C LEU A 132 7.46 3.41 4.82
N LEU A 133 6.96 2.52 3.97
CA LEU A 133 5.66 2.66 3.31
C LEU A 133 4.49 2.37 4.24
N GLY A 134 4.74 2.01 5.50
CA GLY A 134 3.70 1.76 6.50
C GLY A 134 2.87 0.50 6.21
N VAL A 135 3.44 -0.50 5.54
CA VAL A 135 2.74 -1.78 5.33
C VAL A 135 2.51 -2.43 6.70
N PRO A 136 1.26 -2.71 7.13
CA PRO A 136 1.00 -3.09 8.51
C PRO A 136 1.51 -4.48 8.92
N GLN A 137 1.53 -5.43 7.98
CA GLN A 137 1.77 -6.85 8.26
C GLN A 137 2.76 -7.45 7.27
N LEU A 138 3.65 -8.30 7.76
CA LEU A 138 4.64 -9.02 6.97
C LEU A 138 4.46 -10.54 7.10
N VAL A 139 4.57 -11.22 5.97
CA VAL A 139 4.70 -12.68 5.91
C VAL A 139 6.07 -13.01 5.33
N LEU A 140 6.88 -13.76 6.06
CA LEU A 140 8.11 -14.35 5.54
C LEU A 140 7.80 -15.74 5.00
N ALA A 141 7.73 -15.88 3.68
CA ALA A 141 7.64 -17.16 3.00
C ALA A 141 9.05 -17.73 2.82
N VAL A 142 9.45 -18.64 3.71
CA VAL A 142 10.74 -19.37 3.61
C VAL A 142 10.58 -20.46 2.56
N ASN A 143 10.87 -20.11 1.31
CA ASN A 143 10.63 -20.92 0.13
C ASN A 143 11.73 -21.95 -0.11
N LYS A 144 11.44 -22.95 -0.95
CA LYS A 144 12.33 -24.07 -1.28
C LYS A 144 12.73 -24.92 -0.08
N ILE A 145 11.81 -25.04 0.89
CA ILE A 145 12.02 -25.87 2.09
C ILE A 145 12.28 -27.35 1.73
N ASP A 146 11.81 -27.79 0.56
CA ASP A 146 12.06 -29.11 0.00
C ASP A 146 13.54 -29.37 -0.36
N LEU A 147 14.31 -28.31 -0.63
CA LEU A 147 15.74 -28.42 -0.96
C LEU A 147 16.64 -28.47 0.27
N VAL A 148 16.09 -28.23 1.45
CA VAL A 148 16.76 -28.36 2.75
C VAL A 148 16.13 -29.48 3.59
N ASP A 149 15.55 -30.48 2.90
CA ASP A 149 14.94 -31.67 3.49
C ASP A 149 13.92 -31.38 4.60
N TYR A 150 13.19 -30.26 4.49
CA TYR A 150 12.18 -29.84 5.48
C TYR A 150 12.75 -29.65 6.90
N ASP A 151 14.03 -29.24 7.01
CA ASP A 151 14.73 -29.06 8.28
C ASP A 151 14.15 -27.92 9.15
N GLU A 152 13.68 -28.28 10.35
CA GLU A 152 13.11 -27.36 11.34
C GLU A 152 14.11 -26.30 11.80
N ASN A 153 15.37 -26.70 12.01
CA ASN A 153 16.39 -25.81 12.53
C ASN A 153 16.75 -24.71 11.52
N THR A 154 16.90 -25.06 10.23
CA THR A 154 17.13 -24.11 9.14
C THR A 154 16.00 -23.09 9.07
N PHE A 155 14.74 -23.53 9.10
CA PHE A 155 13.60 -22.62 9.16
C PHE A 155 13.63 -21.71 10.40
N GLY A 156 13.85 -22.29 11.58
CA GLY A 156 13.85 -21.56 12.84
C GLY A 156 14.91 -20.46 12.92
N VAL A 157 16.11 -20.72 12.39
CA VAL A 157 17.19 -19.72 12.30
C VAL A 157 16.77 -18.55 11.41
N ILE A 158 16.27 -18.83 10.20
CA ILE A 158 15.85 -17.82 9.22
C ILE A 158 14.68 -16.99 9.76
N ALA A 159 13.67 -17.65 10.32
CA ALA A 159 12.51 -16.99 10.91
C ALA A 159 12.92 -16.05 12.04
N LYS A 160 13.77 -16.51 12.97
CA LYS A 160 14.25 -15.70 14.09
C LYS A 160 15.08 -14.50 13.62
N GLU A 161 15.99 -14.71 12.67
CA GLU A 161 16.82 -13.65 12.11
C GLU A 161 15.97 -12.56 11.45
N PHE A 162 14.96 -12.96 10.68
CA PHE A 162 14.06 -12.02 10.01
C PHE A 162 13.14 -11.28 10.99
N THR A 163 12.54 -11.99 11.95
CA THR A 163 11.68 -11.36 12.97
C THR A 163 12.45 -10.30 13.76
N ALA A 164 13.68 -10.59 14.18
CA ALA A 164 14.53 -9.59 14.86
C ALA A 164 14.84 -8.37 13.98
N HIS A 165 15.05 -8.58 12.67
CA HIS A 165 15.23 -7.48 11.72
C HIS A 165 13.95 -6.65 11.58
N ALA A 166 12.78 -7.28 11.45
CA ALA A 166 11.50 -6.59 11.34
C ALA A 166 11.17 -5.79 12.60
N GLU A 167 11.44 -6.34 13.79
CA GLU A 167 11.29 -5.63 15.06
C GLU A 167 12.18 -4.38 15.13
N SER A 168 13.43 -4.46 14.64
CA SER A 168 14.32 -3.30 14.57
C SER A 168 13.82 -2.19 13.63
N LEU A 169 12.92 -2.54 12.71
CA LEU A 169 12.25 -1.62 11.78
C LEU A 169 10.91 -1.11 12.33
N GLY A 170 10.54 -1.44 13.57
CA GLY A 170 9.32 -0.97 14.23
C GLY A 170 8.10 -1.86 14.06
N TYR A 171 8.24 -3.07 13.51
CA TYR A 171 7.13 -4.04 13.49
C TYR A 171 6.95 -4.70 14.86
N ASP A 172 5.69 -4.84 15.29
CA ASP A 172 5.35 -5.75 16.37
C ASP A 172 5.59 -7.20 15.92
N SER A 173 6.11 -8.05 16.80
CA SER A 173 6.36 -9.47 16.50
C SER A 173 5.08 -10.21 16.07
N ALA A 174 3.92 -9.78 16.57
CA ALA A 174 2.61 -10.33 16.20
C ALA A 174 2.18 -9.99 14.76
N SER A 175 2.78 -8.97 14.15
CA SER A 175 2.52 -8.53 12.78
C SER A 175 3.45 -9.20 11.76
N VAL A 176 4.33 -10.10 12.20
CA VAL A 176 5.29 -10.83 11.37
C VAL A 176 5.05 -12.33 11.50
N VAL A 177 4.71 -12.99 10.39
CA VAL A 177 4.46 -14.45 10.37
C VAL A 177 5.43 -15.13 9.40
N ALA A 178 6.23 -16.08 9.89
CA ALA A 178 7.08 -16.91 9.04
C ALA A 178 6.38 -18.23 8.69
N ILE A 179 6.39 -18.62 7.42
CA ILE A 179 5.75 -19.83 6.90
C ILE A 179 6.77 -20.60 6.05
N PRO A 180 7.09 -21.86 6.38
CA PRO A 180 7.95 -22.69 5.53
C PRO A 180 7.14 -23.16 4.33
N VAL A 181 7.55 -22.80 3.11
CA VAL A 181 6.80 -23.13 1.88
C VAL A 181 7.70 -23.81 0.84
N SER A 182 7.06 -24.55 -0.06
CA SER A 182 7.65 -24.85 -1.36
C SER A 182 6.68 -24.46 -2.46
N ALA A 183 6.99 -23.39 -3.18
CA ALA A 183 6.21 -22.91 -4.30
C ALA A 183 6.12 -23.94 -5.44
N LEU A 184 7.17 -24.75 -5.62
CA LEU A 184 7.25 -25.73 -6.71
C LEU A 184 6.31 -26.91 -6.45
N VAL A 185 6.43 -27.54 -5.28
CA VAL A 185 5.65 -28.75 -4.97
C VAL A 185 4.31 -28.45 -4.28
N GLY A 186 4.15 -27.26 -3.70
CA GLY A 186 2.89 -26.77 -3.09
C GLY A 186 2.80 -26.93 -1.57
N ASP A 187 3.88 -27.36 -0.91
CA ASP A 187 3.90 -27.56 0.54
C ASP A 187 3.65 -26.22 1.27
N ASN A 188 2.65 -26.21 2.17
CA ASN A 188 2.19 -25.06 2.96
C ASN A 188 1.74 -23.82 2.15
N VAL A 189 1.47 -23.95 0.85
CA VAL A 189 0.95 -22.83 0.03
C VAL A 189 -0.55 -22.70 0.22
N ALA A 190 -1.35 -23.60 -0.37
CA ALA A 190 -2.81 -23.60 -0.18
C ALA A 190 -3.23 -24.48 1.02
N THR A 191 -2.63 -25.66 1.13
CA THR A 191 -2.91 -26.64 2.19
C THR A 191 -1.67 -26.84 3.06
N ARG A 192 -1.88 -27.20 4.33
CA ARG A 192 -0.79 -27.61 5.23
C ARG A 192 -0.09 -28.85 4.71
N SER A 193 1.23 -28.91 4.87
CA SER A 193 2.08 -30.02 4.46
C SER A 193 2.22 -31.06 5.57
N GLU A 194 2.10 -32.34 5.22
CA GLU A 194 2.44 -33.45 6.12
C GLU A 194 3.96 -33.62 6.33
N LYS A 195 4.79 -32.99 5.49
CA LYS A 195 6.26 -33.10 5.54
C LYS A 195 6.90 -32.13 6.53
N THR A 196 6.13 -31.16 7.04
CA THR A 196 6.56 -30.23 8.10
C THR A 196 5.72 -30.46 9.38
N PRO A 197 5.74 -31.66 9.99
CA PRO A 197 4.91 -31.95 11.17
C PRO A 197 5.30 -31.14 12.41
N TRP A 198 6.49 -30.53 12.39
CA TRP A 198 7.01 -29.64 13.42
C TRP A 198 6.47 -28.20 13.30
N TYR A 199 5.82 -27.84 12.19
CA TYR A 199 5.26 -26.51 11.97
C TYR A 199 3.77 -26.48 12.30
N ASP A 200 3.42 -25.86 13.43
CA ASP A 200 2.04 -25.74 13.92
C ASP A 200 1.27 -24.55 13.33
N GLY A 201 1.93 -23.71 12.53
CA GLY A 201 1.35 -22.51 11.94
C GLY A 201 0.39 -22.78 10.76
N PRO A 202 -0.22 -21.71 10.21
CA PRO A 202 -1.12 -21.82 9.07
C PRO A 202 -0.37 -22.07 7.76
N SER A 203 -1.07 -22.60 6.74
CA SER A 203 -0.62 -22.45 5.35
C SER A 203 -0.65 -20.97 4.94
N LEU A 204 0.04 -20.61 3.86
CA LEU A 204 0.03 -19.25 3.34
C LEU A 204 -1.40 -18.78 3.03
N LEU A 205 -2.19 -19.59 2.33
CA LEU A 205 -3.58 -19.25 2.02
C LEU A 205 -4.44 -19.13 3.27
N GLU A 206 -4.31 -20.05 4.24
CA GLU A 206 -5.02 -19.95 5.52
C GLU A 206 -4.70 -18.65 6.25
N HIS A 207 -3.43 -18.23 6.26
CA HIS A 207 -3.05 -16.95 6.85
C HIS A 207 -3.72 -15.78 6.10
N LEU A 208 -3.61 -15.73 4.77
CA LEU A 208 -4.20 -14.66 3.95
C LEU A 208 -5.73 -14.56 4.10
N GLU A 209 -6.42 -15.70 4.25
CA GLU A 209 -7.86 -15.72 4.49
C GLU A 209 -8.27 -15.13 5.84
N ASN A 210 -7.47 -15.34 6.88
CA ASN A 210 -7.85 -15.02 8.27
C ASN A 210 -7.15 -13.78 8.82
N VAL A 211 -6.10 -13.28 8.15
CA VAL A 211 -5.34 -12.14 8.64
C VAL A 211 -6.27 -10.95 8.85
N PRO A 212 -6.27 -10.34 10.05
CA PRO A 212 -7.11 -9.20 10.32
C PRO A 212 -6.63 -8.07 9.43
N VAL A 213 -7.46 -7.70 8.46
CA VAL A 213 -7.33 -6.42 7.81
C VAL A 213 -8.09 -5.46 8.68
N ALA A 214 -7.40 -4.40 9.12
CA ALA A 214 -8.07 -3.26 9.71
C ALA A 214 -9.25 -2.94 8.77
N PRO A 215 -10.50 -2.93 9.27
CA PRO A 215 -11.61 -2.38 8.51
C PRO A 215 -11.17 -1.01 7.96
N ASP A 216 -11.77 -0.54 6.86
CA ASP A 216 -11.67 0.90 6.53
C ASP A 216 -11.86 1.68 7.85
N PRO A 217 -11.10 2.73 8.15
CA PRO A 217 -10.85 3.20 9.52
C PRO A 217 -12.09 3.77 10.23
N HIS A 218 -13.10 2.93 10.51
CA HIS A 218 -14.43 3.29 11.01
C HIS A 218 -14.35 3.83 12.44
N ASP A 219 -13.41 3.30 13.23
CA ASP A 219 -13.14 3.71 14.61
C ASP A 219 -12.23 4.95 14.71
N SER A 220 -11.67 5.41 13.58
CA SER A 220 -10.89 6.64 13.53
C SER A 220 -11.79 7.87 13.50
N ALA A 221 -11.22 9.04 13.76
CA ALA A 221 -11.93 10.30 13.61
C ALA A 221 -12.38 10.52 12.15
N LEU A 222 -13.54 11.16 11.96
CA LEU A 222 -14.09 11.45 10.65
C LEU A 222 -13.10 12.27 9.79
N ARG A 223 -12.89 11.83 8.55
CA ARG A 223 -12.22 12.56 7.47
C ARG A 223 -13.05 12.42 6.20
N PHE A 224 -13.64 13.52 5.74
CA PHE A 224 -14.47 13.57 4.54
C PHE A 224 -13.93 14.63 3.56
N PRO A 225 -13.03 14.25 2.65
CA PRO A 225 -12.51 15.18 1.64
C PRO A 225 -13.61 15.51 0.63
N VAL A 226 -13.93 16.79 0.48
CA VAL A 226 -14.95 17.26 -0.45
C VAL A 226 -14.42 17.18 -1.88
N GLN A 227 -15.04 16.35 -2.69
CA GLN A 227 -14.64 16.11 -4.09
C GLN A 227 -15.49 16.93 -5.06
N TYR A 228 -16.74 17.23 -4.69
CA TYR A 228 -17.67 17.96 -5.53
C TYR A 228 -18.75 18.68 -4.70
N VAL A 229 -19.23 19.81 -5.19
CA VAL A 229 -20.32 20.58 -4.55
C VAL A 229 -21.54 20.52 -5.47
N ILE A 230 -22.63 19.93 -4.97
CA ILE A 230 -23.87 19.71 -5.70
C ILE A 230 -24.84 20.86 -5.41
N ARG A 231 -25.17 21.63 -6.45
CA ARG A 231 -26.14 22.74 -6.42
C ARG A 231 -27.03 22.68 -7.67
N PRO A 232 -28.11 21.88 -7.66
CA PRO A 232 -28.97 21.69 -8.83
C PRO A 232 -29.67 22.97 -9.27
N ARG A 233 -30.08 23.83 -8.30
CA ARG A 233 -30.85 25.06 -8.54
C ARG A 233 -32.09 24.83 -9.40
N THR A 234 -32.72 23.66 -9.27
CA THR A 234 -33.98 23.36 -9.94
C THR A 234 -35.16 23.88 -9.11
N PRO A 235 -36.37 24.03 -9.68
CA PRO A 235 -37.55 24.40 -8.91
C PRO A 235 -37.86 23.43 -7.76
N GLU A 236 -37.52 22.13 -7.90
CA GLU A 236 -37.68 21.17 -6.80
C GLU A 236 -36.60 21.30 -5.72
N TYR A 237 -35.42 21.84 -6.07
CA TYR A 237 -34.25 21.96 -5.21
C TYR A 237 -33.58 23.34 -5.32
N PRO A 238 -34.29 24.44 -4.98
CA PRO A 238 -33.77 25.78 -5.17
C PRO A 238 -32.56 26.05 -4.26
N ASP A 239 -32.61 25.57 -3.02
CA ASP A 239 -31.62 25.84 -1.97
C ASP A 239 -30.74 24.62 -1.64
N TYR A 240 -30.81 23.55 -2.44
CA TYR A 240 -30.01 22.35 -2.17
C TYR A 240 -28.52 22.63 -2.35
N ARG A 241 -27.76 22.44 -1.27
CA ARG A 241 -26.30 22.48 -1.24
C ARG A 241 -25.77 21.21 -0.58
N GLY A 242 -25.36 20.25 -1.40
CA GLY A 242 -24.74 19.01 -0.95
C GLY A 242 -23.24 18.98 -1.21
N TYR A 243 -22.48 18.41 -0.29
CA TYR A 243 -21.03 18.22 -0.44
C TYR A 243 -20.75 16.74 -0.64
N ALA A 244 -20.34 16.38 -1.85
CA ALA A 244 -20.14 15.00 -2.26
C ALA A 244 -18.66 14.59 -2.16
N GLY A 245 -18.44 13.36 -1.69
CA GLY A 245 -17.12 12.77 -1.51
C GLY A 245 -17.23 11.33 -1.03
N GLN A 246 -16.07 10.68 -0.91
CA GLN A 246 -15.96 9.39 -0.26
C GLN A 246 -15.40 9.59 1.15
N ILE A 247 -16.01 8.97 2.16
CA ILE A 247 -15.51 9.01 3.54
C ILE A 247 -14.14 8.34 3.58
N ALA A 248 -13.11 9.10 3.92
CA ALA A 248 -11.73 8.62 3.97
C ALA A 248 -11.45 7.88 5.28
N ALA A 249 -11.96 8.40 6.39
CA ALA A 249 -11.85 7.78 7.70
C ALA A 249 -13.05 8.12 8.59
N GLY A 250 -13.26 7.30 9.60
CA GLY A 250 -14.32 7.40 10.58
C GLY A 250 -15.70 7.07 10.05
N THR A 251 -16.68 7.46 10.85
CA THR A 251 -18.10 7.32 10.57
C THR A 251 -18.75 8.68 10.74
N VAL A 252 -19.72 8.99 9.89
CA VAL A 252 -20.55 10.19 9.99
C VAL A 252 -21.99 9.78 10.23
N ARG A 253 -22.62 10.43 11.21
CA ARG A 253 -24.03 10.27 11.55
C ARG A 253 -24.75 11.59 11.38
N ARG A 254 -26.05 11.50 11.12
CA ARG A 254 -26.92 12.66 11.20
C ARG A 254 -26.83 13.28 12.60
N GLY A 255 -26.59 14.57 12.65
CA GLY A 255 -26.43 15.32 13.89
C GLY A 255 -25.00 15.40 14.41
N ASP A 256 -24.00 14.78 13.78
CA ASP A 256 -22.61 14.89 14.24
C ASP A 256 -22.09 16.33 14.11
N GLU A 257 -21.33 16.78 15.11
CA GLU A 257 -20.58 18.04 15.04
C GLU A 257 -19.31 17.86 14.21
N ILE A 258 -19.13 18.76 13.25
CA ILE A 258 -18.00 18.73 12.32
C ILE A 258 -17.28 20.07 12.29
N VAL A 259 -16.07 20.04 11.75
CA VAL A 259 -15.29 21.23 11.39
C VAL A 259 -14.89 21.16 9.93
N VAL A 260 -15.02 22.28 9.23
CA VAL A 260 -14.62 22.44 7.84
C VAL A 260 -13.24 23.07 7.78
N GLN A 261 -12.28 22.33 7.23
CA GLN A 261 -10.90 22.77 7.04
C GLN A 261 -10.62 23.14 5.58
N PRO A 262 -9.71 24.10 5.33
CA PRO A 262 -8.79 24.76 6.29
C PRO A 262 -9.39 25.96 7.07
N GLN A 263 -10.68 26.25 6.90
CA GLN A 263 -11.32 27.47 7.44
C GLN A 263 -11.58 27.43 8.96
N GLY A 264 -11.57 26.24 9.58
CA GLY A 264 -11.85 26.05 10.99
C GLY A 264 -13.31 26.30 11.41
N ILE A 265 -14.25 26.34 10.46
CA ILE A 265 -15.66 26.66 10.74
C ILE A 265 -16.39 25.40 11.20
N ARG A 266 -17.06 25.47 12.36
CA ARG A 266 -17.86 24.36 12.90
C ARG A 266 -19.29 24.38 12.36
N SER A 267 -19.87 23.19 12.21
CA SER A 267 -21.29 23.00 11.88
C SER A 267 -21.75 21.62 12.35
N ARG A 268 -22.93 21.20 11.88
CA ARG A 268 -23.52 19.90 12.17
C ARG A 268 -24.02 19.26 10.89
N VAL A 269 -23.90 17.93 10.79
CA VAL A 269 -24.44 17.17 9.66
C VAL A 269 -25.97 17.12 9.77
N GLU A 270 -26.67 17.73 8.83
CA GLU A 270 -28.12 17.74 8.80
C GLU A 270 -28.69 16.47 8.14
N ARG A 271 -28.05 16.04 7.05
CA ARG A 271 -28.47 14.87 6.26
C ARG A 271 -27.31 14.22 5.52
N ILE A 272 -27.43 12.92 5.31
CA ILE A 272 -26.52 12.11 4.51
C ILE A 272 -27.33 11.53 3.36
N ASP A 273 -27.07 11.97 2.13
CA ASP A 273 -27.77 11.52 0.92
C ASP A 273 -26.92 10.54 0.11
N THR A 274 -27.56 9.52 -0.48
CA THR A 274 -27.00 8.63 -1.50
C THR A 274 -27.93 8.51 -2.69
N ALA A 275 -27.48 7.85 -3.76
CA ALA A 275 -28.33 7.56 -4.92
C ALA A 275 -29.56 6.69 -4.57
N ASP A 276 -29.42 5.82 -3.55
CA ASP A 276 -30.48 4.91 -3.09
C ASP A 276 -31.39 5.52 -2.02
N GLY A 277 -31.14 6.78 -1.64
CA GLY A 277 -31.89 7.51 -0.62
C GLY A 277 -31.03 7.99 0.55
N PRO A 278 -31.65 8.64 1.55
CA PRO A 278 -30.94 9.16 2.70
C PRO A 278 -30.51 8.04 3.67
N LEU A 279 -29.42 8.28 4.39
CA LEU A 279 -28.89 7.40 5.43
C LEU A 279 -28.85 8.13 6.78
N GLU A 280 -28.98 7.37 7.87
CA GLU A 280 -28.74 7.90 9.23
C GLU A 280 -27.24 7.88 9.60
N GLU A 281 -26.48 6.99 8.97
CA GLU A 281 -25.06 6.76 9.23
C GLU A 281 -24.36 6.28 7.96
N ALA A 282 -23.11 6.70 7.76
CA ALA A 282 -22.22 6.17 6.74
C ALA A 282 -20.77 6.09 7.24
N GLY A 283 -20.09 5.00 6.92
CA GLY A 283 -18.70 4.74 7.31
C GLY A 283 -17.69 4.92 6.17
N ALA A 284 -16.42 4.90 6.53
CA ALA A 284 -15.28 4.95 5.62
C ALA A 284 -15.42 4.00 4.41
N GLY A 285 -15.03 4.49 3.22
CA GLY A 285 -15.21 3.81 1.94
C GLY A 285 -16.53 4.11 1.23
N THR A 286 -17.54 4.64 1.94
CA THR A 286 -18.84 4.98 1.34
C THR A 286 -18.79 6.34 0.65
N SER A 287 -19.34 6.43 -0.56
CA SER A 287 -19.54 7.70 -1.26
C SER A 287 -20.90 8.29 -0.91
N VAL A 288 -20.92 9.47 -0.31
CA VAL A 288 -22.13 10.14 0.18
C VAL A 288 -22.14 11.61 -0.19
N THR A 289 -23.30 12.24 -0.07
CA THR A 289 -23.47 13.69 -0.11
C THR A 289 -23.90 14.18 1.26
N LEU A 290 -23.11 15.04 1.89
CA LEU A 290 -23.43 15.64 3.18
C LEU A 290 -24.14 16.98 2.98
N LEU A 291 -25.23 17.18 3.72
CA LEU A 291 -25.85 18.49 3.92
C LEU A 291 -25.52 18.95 5.33
N LEU A 292 -25.18 20.22 5.48
CA LEU A 292 -24.80 20.83 6.75
C LEU A 292 -25.89 21.78 7.21
N ALA A 293 -26.00 21.95 8.53
CA ALA A 293 -26.99 22.84 9.15
C ALA A 293 -26.75 24.32 8.83
N ASP A 294 -25.51 24.70 8.52
CA ASP A 294 -25.11 26.09 8.24
C ASP A 294 -24.66 26.25 6.79
N ASP A 295 -24.94 27.42 6.21
CA ASP A 295 -24.49 27.81 4.86
C ASP A 295 -23.00 28.20 4.85
N ILE A 296 -22.12 27.20 4.85
CA ILE A 296 -20.66 27.40 4.84
C ILE A 296 -20.12 27.39 3.42
N ASP A 297 -19.20 28.30 3.10
CA ASP A 297 -18.57 28.33 1.78
C ASP A 297 -17.48 27.27 1.60
N ILE A 298 -17.93 26.03 1.36
CA ILE A 298 -17.05 24.88 1.12
C ILE A 298 -16.86 24.65 -0.38
N SER A 299 -15.62 24.36 -0.76
CA SER A 299 -15.18 24.07 -2.13
C SER A 299 -14.53 22.69 -2.24
N ARG A 300 -14.31 22.23 -3.47
CA ARG A 300 -13.53 21.02 -3.73
C ARG A 300 -12.12 21.17 -3.16
N GLY A 301 -11.66 20.16 -2.43
CA GLY A 301 -10.35 20.16 -1.77
C GLY A 301 -10.40 20.57 -0.30
N ASP A 302 -11.51 21.11 0.18
CA ASP A 302 -11.75 21.29 1.62
C ASP A 302 -12.02 19.93 2.28
N LEU A 303 -11.83 19.88 3.59
CA LEU A 303 -11.98 18.66 4.39
C LEU A 303 -13.01 18.89 5.49
N ILE A 304 -14.06 18.06 5.51
CA ILE A 304 -14.97 17.99 6.66
C ILE A 304 -14.41 16.94 7.62
N ALA A 305 -14.12 17.32 8.85
CA ALA A 305 -13.55 16.43 9.87
C ALA A 305 -14.38 16.43 11.15
N ALA A 306 -14.17 15.43 12.01
CA ALA A 306 -14.71 15.44 13.37
C ALA A 306 -14.25 16.70 14.13
N ALA A 307 -15.15 17.37 14.84
CA ALA A 307 -14.87 18.65 15.48
C ALA A 307 -13.87 18.57 16.65
N ASP A 308 -13.76 17.41 17.29
CA ASP A 308 -12.91 17.11 18.45
C ASP A 308 -11.57 16.46 18.08
N ALA A 309 -11.42 16.01 16.83
CA ALA A 309 -10.23 15.34 16.32
C ALA A 309 -9.89 15.84 14.90
N SER A 310 -9.79 17.15 14.75
CA SER A 310 -9.44 17.80 13.49
C SER A 310 -7.96 17.61 13.13
N PRO A 311 -7.60 17.43 11.85
CA PRO A 311 -6.20 17.40 11.43
C PRO A 311 -5.53 18.77 11.58
N GLU A 312 -4.20 18.77 11.59
CA GLU A 312 -3.39 19.98 11.62
C GLU A 312 -3.51 20.74 10.30
N VAL A 313 -3.75 22.06 10.38
CA VAL A 313 -3.74 22.94 9.21
C VAL A 313 -2.41 23.66 9.18
N THR A 314 -1.58 23.35 8.20
CA THR A 314 -0.22 23.88 8.08
C THR A 314 0.10 24.28 6.65
N ASP A 315 0.96 25.28 6.48
CA ASP A 315 1.61 25.63 5.23
C ASP A 315 3.05 25.11 5.14
N GLU A 316 3.53 24.36 6.13
CA GLU A 316 4.80 23.64 6.11
C GLU A 316 4.58 22.15 6.39
N ILE A 317 5.06 21.30 5.49
CA ILE A 317 5.02 19.84 5.64
C ILE A 317 6.44 19.32 5.72
N THR A 318 6.79 18.67 6.83
CA THR A 318 7.91 17.73 6.86
C THR A 318 7.39 16.34 6.53
N GLY A 319 7.99 15.71 5.53
CA GLY A 319 7.51 14.42 5.05
C GLY A 319 8.60 13.58 4.39
N THR A 320 8.32 12.29 4.33
CA THR A 320 9.11 11.31 3.60
C THR A 320 8.68 11.29 2.14
N LEU A 321 9.62 11.54 1.23
CA LEU A 321 9.40 11.47 -0.22
C LEU A 321 10.06 10.24 -0.81
N CYS A 322 9.31 9.44 -1.54
CA CYS A 322 9.84 8.46 -2.48
C CYS A 322 9.98 9.13 -3.85
N TRP A 323 11.21 9.42 -4.27
CA TRP A 323 11.47 10.16 -5.50
C TRP A 323 11.39 9.26 -6.74
N LEU A 324 10.53 9.63 -7.69
CA LEU A 324 10.14 8.80 -8.84
C LEU A 324 10.64 9.35 -10.18
N SER A 325 11.26 10.53 -10.17
CA SER A 325 11.71 11.23 -11.38
C SER A 325 13.23 11.10 -11.58
N SER A 326 13.65 11.02 -12.85
CA SER A 326 15.06 11.12 -13.24
C SER A 326 15.62 12.54 -13.08
N LYS A 327 14.75 13.55 -12.95
CA LYS A 327 15.14 14.91 -12.62
C LYS A 327 15.37 14.99 -11.10
N PRO A 328 16.57 15.36 -10.64
CA PRO A 328 16.85 15.39 -9.21
C PRO A 328 16.06 16.49 -8.48
N LEU A 329 15.61 16.16 -7.27
CA LEU A 329 15.13 17.17 -6.32
C LEU A 329 16.32 17.91 -5.73
N LYS A 330 16.22 19.24 -5.63
CA LYS A 330 17.18 20.09 -4.90
C LYS A 330 16.43 21.11 -4.07
N THR A 331 17.06 21.61 -3.01
CA THR A 331 16.56 22.76 -2.25
C THR A 331 16.24 23.94 -3.19
N GLY A 332 15.11 24.60 -2.95
CA GLY A 332 14.57 25.67 -3.76
C GLY A 332 13.77 25.21 -4.98
N ALA A 333 13.57 23.90 -5.18
CA ALA A 333 12.74 23.39 -6.27
C ALA A 333 11.27 23.76 -6.05
N ARG A 334 10.67 24.39 -7.05
CA ARG A 334 9.22 24.67 -7.09
C ARG A 334 8.49 23.45 -7.60
N VAL A 335 7.45 23.05 -6.89
CA VAL A 335 6.65 21.86 -7.15
C VAL A 335 5.16 22.18 -6.99
N LEU A 336 4.30 21.28 -7.45
CA LEU A 336 2.90 21.24 -7.07
C LEU A 336 2.69 20.11 -6.08
N ILE A 337 1.99 20.40 -4.98
CA ILE A 337 1.62 19.41 -3.97
C ILE A 337 0.15 19.09 -4.13
N LYS A 338 -0.15 17.83 -4.47
CA LYS A 338 -1.52 17.33 -4.55
C LYS A 338 -1.85 16.55 -3.29
N HIS A 339 -2.77 17.07 -2.49
CA HIS A 339 -3.28 16.45 -1.27
C HIS A 339 -4.79 16.28 -1.40
N GLY A 340 -5.26 15.04 -1.33
CA GLY A 340 -6.64 14.69 -1.64
C GLY A 340 -7.12 15.27 -2.98
N ALA A 341 -8.15 16.12 -2.92
CA ALA A 341 -8.73 16.78 -4.09
C ALA A 341 -8.14 18.17 -4.40
N ARG A 342 -7.21 18.67 -3.57
CA ARG A 342 -6.57 19.98 -3.70
C ARG A 342 -5.17 19.84 -4.30
N THR A 343 -4.76 20.84 -5.09
CA THR A 343 -3.38 20.98 -5.56
C THR A 343 -2.92 22.40 -5.29
N VAL A 344 -1.82 22.55 -4.56
CA VAL A 344 -1.24 23.85 -4.19
C VAL A 344 0.19 23.95 -4.72
N GLN A 345 0.70 25.17 -4.87
CA GLN A 345 2.12 25.36 -5.14
C GLN A 345 2.93 25.07 -3.88
N GLY A 346 4.12 24.51 -4.05
CA GLY A 346 5.06 24.28 -2.97
C GLY A 346 6.51 24.52 -3.37
N LEU A 347 7.37 24.59 -2.36
CA LEU A 347 8.81 24.79 -2.47
C LEU A 347 9.51 23.80 -1.55
N ALA A 348 10.44 23.00 -2.08
CA ALA A 348 11.32 22.18 -1.25
C ALA A 348 12.33 23.09 -0.54
N THR A 349 12.17 23.30 0.76
CA THR A 349 12.98 24.23 1.55
C THR A 349 14.23 23.55 2.11
N GLU A 350 14.13 22.27 2.47
CA GLU A 350 15.23 21.55 3.09
C GLU A 350 15.16 20.06 2.77
N LEU A 351 16.31 19.44 2.57
CA LEU A 351 16.47 17.99 2.45
C LEU A 351 17.20 17.55 3.72
N HIS A 352 16.48 16.93 4.64
CA HIS A 352 16.99 16.58 5.98
C HIS A 352 17.87 15.35 5.94
N ALA A 353 17.38 14.29 5.30
CA ALA A 353 18.06 13.00 5.24
C ALA A 353 17.66 12.23 3.98
N ARG A 354 18.54 11.37 3.51
CA ARG A 354 18.28 10.36 2.48
C ARG A 354 18.55 8.98 3.05
N PHE A 355 17.64 8.06 2.87
CA PHE A 355 17.85 6.67 3.25
C PHE A 355 18.80 5.99 2.28
N ASP A 356 19.88 5.44 2.81
CA ASP A 356 20.78 4.57 2.10
C ASP A 356 20.35 3.13 2.28
N GLU A 357 19.71 2.60 1.25
CA GLU A 357 19.22 1.24 1.20
C GLU A 357 20.33 0.17 1.18
N GLN A 358 21.58 0.52 0.89
CA GLN A 358 22.72 -0.40 0.91
C GLN A 358 23.24 -0.60 2.32
N THR A 359 23.35 0.49 3.08
CA THR A 359 23.84 0.45 4.47
C THR A 359 22.72 0.40 5.50
N LEU A 360 21.45 0.49 5.07
CA LEU A 360 20.26 0.60 5.93
C LEU A 360 20.39 1.73 6.96
N SER A 361 20.92 2.86 6.52
CA SER A 361 21.20 4.03 7.38
C SER A 361 20.77 5.33 6.70
N SER A 362 20.61 6.41 7.44
CA SER A 362 20.39 7.75 6.87
C SER A 362 21.71 8.42 6.47
N VAL A 363 21.64 9.24 5.42
CA VAL A 363 22.66 10.22 5.05
C VAL A 363 22.06 11.60 5.27
N ASP A 364 22.63 12.34 6.23
CA ASP A 364 22.16 13.67 6.60
C ASP A 364 22.47 14.72 5.52
N SER A 365 21.56 15.69 5.40
CA SER A 365 21.65 16.86 4.51
C SER A 365 22.14 16.52 3.08
N PRO A 366 21.47 15.61 2.36
CA PRO A 366 21.87 15.25 1.01
C PRO A 366 21.74 16.46 0.06
N LYS A 367 22.62 16.55 -0.94
CA LYS A 367 22.60 17.66 -1.93
C LYS A 367 21.42 17.58 -2.90
N SER A 368 20.91 16.38 -3.14
CA SER A 368 19.77 16.08 -3.99
C SER A 368 19.14 14.75 -3.60
N LEU A 369 17.89 14.55 -4.03
CA LEU A 369 17.29 13.22 -4.16
C LEU A 369 17.23 12.86 -5.65
N GLU A 370 17.80 11.71 -5.99
CA GLU A 370 17.82 11.13 -7.33
C GLU A 370 16.70 10.09 -7.49
N LEU A 371 16.53 9.55 -8.70
CA LEU A 371 15.53 8.51 -8.96
C LEU A 371 15.70 7.34 -7.98
N ASN A 372 14.58 6.90 -7.38
CA ASN A 372 14.46 5.84 -6.38
C ASN A 372 14.99 6.19 -4.98
N ASP A 373 15.56 7.37 -4.77
CA ASP A 373 15.91 7.80 -3.42
C ASP A 373 14.64 7.98 -2.57
N ILE A 374 14.76 7.65 -1.29
CA ILE A 374 13.75 7.98 -0.30
C ILE A 374 14.39 8.94 0.70
N GLY A 375 13.74 10.07 0.99
CA GLY A 375 14.32 11.08 1.88
C GLY A 375 13.31 11.89 2.67
N SER A 376 13.74 12.42 3.81
CA SER A 376 12.99 13.38 4.62
C SER A 376 13.21 14.79 4.06
N VAL A 377 12.13 15.52 3.79
CA VAL A 377 12.14 16.82 3.12
C VAL A 377 11.12 17.74 3.80
N SER A 378 11.48 19.01 3.98
CA SER A 378 10.53 20.07 4.31
C SER A 378 10.02 20.76 3.03
N LEU A 379 8.71 20.95 2.97
CA LEU A 379 7.98 21.57 1.89
C LEU A 379 7.20 22.77 2.42
N GLN A 380 7.51 23.97 1.94
CA GLN A 380 6.68 25.15 2.16
C GLN A 380 5.58 25.19 1.10
N LEU A 381 4.34 25.40 1.51
CA LEU A 381 3.14 25.48 0.69
C LEU A 381 2.73 26.95 0.49
N ALA A 382 2.11 27.24 -0.65
CA ALA A 382 1.54 28.56 -0.93
C ALA A 382 0.18 28.79 -0.25
N GLU A 383 -0.52 27.71 0.10
CA GLU A 383 -1.79 27.72 0.81
C GLU A 383 -1.80 26.60 1.85
N PRO A 384 -2.38 26.83 3.05
CA PRO A 384 -2.38 25.83 4.11
C PRO A 384 -3.26 24.63 3.76
N LEU A 385 -2.83 23.44 4.17
CA LEU A 385 -3.53 22.17 3.96
C LEU A 385 -3.84 21.49 5.31
N PRO A 386 -5.03 20.86 5.45
CA PRO A 386 -5.34 20.01 6.59
C PRO A 386 -4.72 18.62 6.40
N VAL A 387 -3.61 18.37 7.07
CA VAL A 387 -2.84 17.12 6.94
C VAL A 387 -2.89 16.32 8.23
N ASP A 388 -2.93 15.00 8.09
CA ASP A 388 -2.67 14.06 9.19
C ASP A 388 -1.26 13.48 9.03
N ASP A 389 -0.69 12.99 10.13
CA ASP A 389 0.45 12.08 10.03
C ASP A 389 0.05 10.82 9.25
N TYR A 390 0.89 10.39 8.31
CA TYR A 390 0.61 9.23 7.46
C TYR A 390 0.38 7.94 8.28
N GLY A 391 0.96 7.84 9.47
CA GLY A 391 0.86 6.67 10.35
C GLY A 391 -0.45 6.61 11.11
N VAL A 392 -1.09 7.76 11.30
CA VAL A 392 -2.41 7.88 11.91
C VAL A 392 -3.51 7.74 10.86
N SER A 393 -3.39 8.44 9.73
CA SER A 393 -4.40 8.42 8.66
C SER A 393 -3.74 8.41 7.27
N PRO A 394 -3.47 7.23 6.68
CA PRO A 394 -2.79 7.13 5.39
C PRO A 394 -3.46 7.90 4.26
N ARG A 395 -4.81 7.98 4.26
CA ARG A 395 -5.57 8.65 3.19
C ARG A 395 -5.43 10.18 3.21
N THR A 396 -5.17 10.77 4.38
CA THR A 396 -5.01 12.22 4.57
C THR A 396 -3.61 12.64 5.01
N GLY A 397 -2.69 11.68 5.18
CA GLY A 397 -1.25 11.92 5.29
C GLY A 397 -0.46 11.59 4.03
N ALA A 398 -1.09 11.08 2.97
CA ALA A 398 -0.44 10.89 1.67
C ALA A 398 -0.61 12.12 0.76
N PHE A 399 0.41 12.43 -0.03
CA PHE A 399 0.36 13.45 -1.07
C PHE A 399 1.22 13.07 -2.28
N LEU A 400 1.02 13.77 -3.40
CA LEU A 400 1.89 13.66 -4.58
C LEU A 400 2.65 14.97 -4.78
N VAL A 401 3.91 14.84 -5.18
CA VAL A 401 4.71 15.95 -5.69
C VAL A 401 4.68 15.89 -7.21
N ILE A 402 4.33 16.99 -7.85
CA ILE A 402 4.08 17.08 -9.30
C ILE A 402 4.95 18.19 -9.89
N ASP A 403 5.48 18.00 -11.09
CA ASP A 403 6.22 19.04 -11.79
C ASP A 403 5.24 20.10 -12.33
N PRO A 404 5.44 21.38 -12.01
CA PRO A 404 4.56 22.45 -12.46
C PRO A 404 4.61 22.70 -13.98
N LYS A 405 5.60 22.18 -14.70
CA LYS A 405 5.78 22.45 -16.14
C LYS A 405 4.99 21.51 -17.04
N ASP A 406 5.07 20.22 -16.78
CA ASP A 406 4.48 19.16 -17.61
C ASP A 406 3.38 18.36 -16.88
N GLY A 407 3.29 18.47 -15.55
CA GLY A 407 2.31 17.75 -14.74
C GLY A 407 2.75 16.32 -14.39
N ASP A 408 4.01 15.96 -14.61
CA ASP A 408 4.52 14.64 -14.26
C ASP A 408 4.61 14.45 -12.75
N THR A 409 4.33 13.23 -12.29
CA THR A 409 4.50 12.88 -10.87
C THR A 409 5.99 12.72 -10.56
N LEU A 410 6.51 13.61 -9.71
CA LEU A 410 7.91 13.63 -9.27
C LEU A 410 8.16 12.72 -8.07
N ALA A 411 7.23 12.65 -7.13
CA ALA A 411 7.35 11.82 -5.94
C ALA A 411 5.99 11.43 -5.35
N ALA A 412 5.98 10.32 -4.63
CA ALA A 412 4.96 10.01 -3.63
C ALA A 412 5.46 10.52 -2.26
N GLY A 413 4.60 11.22 -1.52
CA GLY A 413 4.95 11.83 -0.25
C GLY A 413 4.08 11.31 0.90
N LEU A 414 4.70 11.13 2.06
CA LEU A 414 4.09 10.71 3.30
C LEU A 414 4.36 11.80 4.34
N VAL A 415 3.32 12.39 4.91
CA VAL A 415 3.46 13.38 5.99
C VAL A 415 4.01 12.69 7.24
N GLY A 416 4.97 13.35 7.89
CA GLY A 416 5.70 12.81 9.03
C GLY A 416 7.05 12.19 8.65
N GLU A 417 7.91 12.01 9.66
CA GLU A 417 9.20 11.35 9.49
C GLU A 417 9.06 9.83 9.63
N ARG A 418 9.68 9.09 8.71
CA ARG A 418 9.65 7.62 8.70
C ARG A 418 11.00 6.95 9.00
N PHE A 419 12.04 7.75 9.19
CA PHE A 419 13.43 7.29 9.25
C PHE A 419 14.11 7.55 10.61
N SER A 420 13.36 7.92 11.65
CA SER A 420 13.92 8.34 12.94
C SER A 420 14.23 7.20 13.90
#